data_AF-A0A1Q2LFK9-F1
#
_entry.id   AF-A0A1Q2LFK9-F1
#
_cell.length_a   1.000
_cell.length_b   1.000
_cell.length_c   1.000
_cell.angle_alpha   90.00
_cell.angle_beta   90.00
_cell.angle_gamma   90.00
#
_symmetry.space_group_name_H-M   'P 1'
#
loop_
_entity.id
_entity.type
_entity.pdbx_description
1 polymer ?
#
loop_
_entity_poly.entity_id
_entity_poly.type
_entity_poly.pdbx_seq_one_letter_code
_entity_poly.pdbx_strand_id
1 'polypeptide(L)'
;MNNKQQINRLRDNAELAWAAYGYFHFANPNYDFNKDEIDKERLKHFRDIKRDELIKQNPNTTDQELQNTYPTHSDILNIEHKYFRDEKTGKLKDSFFDDKLFGGDFSPTQAKRFFDKYDMLIHQPNTHSGFSATLFKDTKADSKDSEYTLAIRGTEFNLEQIKDLINDYYIGTNNDDLDKVIEQYFDMLIFYEETLKPLMQEKGITKINVVGHSLGGYLTQLFALSYSHIINEVYTYNTSLESKKAA
;
A
#
# COMPACT_ATOMS: atom_id res chain seq x y z
N MET A 1 3.08 11.40 -26.58
CA MET A 1 2.46 10.16 -26.07
C MET A 1 1.19 9.90 -26.85
N ASN A 2 0.97 8.69 -27.37
CA ASN A 2 -0.29 8.36 -28.05
C ASN A 2 -1.38 7.92 -27.05
N ASN A 3 -2.64 7.85 -27.49
CA ASN A 3 -3.78 7.51 -26.62
C ASN A 3 -3.60 6.15 -25.93
N LYS A 4 -3.01 5.16 -26.62
CA LYS A 4 -2.77 3.83 -26.05
C LYS A 4 -1.76 3.88 -24.90
N GLN A 5 -0.69 4.66 -25.06
CA GLN A 5 0.31 4.88 -24.01
C GLN A 5 -0.30 5.61 -22.80
N GLN A 6 -1.14 6.63 -23.04
CA GLN A 6 -1.86 7.33 -21.97
C GLN A 6 -2.77 6.39 -21.18
N ILE A 7 -3.58 5.57 -21.86
CA ILE A 7 -4.48 4.61 -21.22
C ILE A 7 -3.70 3.59 -20.40
N ASN A 8 -2.61 3.05 -20.94
CA ASN A 8 -1.76 2.11 -20.21
C ASN A 8 -1.16 2.77 -18.97
N ARG A 9 -0.68 4.01 -19.07
CA ARG A 9 -0.10 4.74 -17.94
C ARG A 9 -1.12 5.00 -16.83
N LEU A 10 -2.36 5.36 -17.18
CA LEU A 10 -3.45 5.53 -16.22
C LEU A 10 -3.84 4.22 -15.54
N ARG A 11 -3.88 3.12 -16.28
CA ARG A 11 -4.15 1.78 -15.73
C ARG A 11 -3.04 1.35 -14.77
N ASP A 12 -1.79 1.47 -15.21
CA ASP A 12 -0.63 1.01 -14.44
C ASP A 12 -0.49 1.81 -13.12
N ASN A 13 -0.76 3.13 -13.14
CA ASN A 13 -0.79 3.93 -11.91
C ASN A 13 -2.00 3.59 -11.02
N ALA A 14 -3.15 3.21 -11.58
CA ALA A 14 -4.28 2.74 -10.78
C ALA A 14 -3.94 1.42 -10.06
N GLU A 15 -3.24 0.50 -10.73
CA GLU A 15 -2.75 -0.73 -10.09
C GLU A 15 -1.73 -0.43 -8.99
N LEU A 16 -0.81 0.52 -9.20
CA LEU A 16 0.13 0.97 -8.15
C LEU A 16 -0.61 1.57 -6.93
N ALA A 17 -1.65 2.35 -7.17
CA ALA A 17 -2.51 2.90 -6.11
C ALA A 17 -3.20 1.80 -5.30
N TRP A 18 -3.73 0.77 -5.96
CA TRP A 18 -4.33 -0.38 -5.31
C TRP A 18 -3.30 -1.24 -4.56
N ALA A 19 -2.12 -1.44 -5.14
CA ALA A 19 -1.05 -2.21 -4.52
C ALA A 19 -0.57 -1.60 -3.19
N ALA A 20 -0.72 -0.28 -3.01
CA ALA A 20 -0.37 0.41 -1.77
C ALA A 20 -1.12 -0.10 -0.53
N TYR A 21 -2.24 -0.82 -0.70
CA TYR A 21 -3.01 -1.40 0.40
C TYR A 21 -2.46 -2.73 0.92
N GLY A 22 -1.45 -3.33 0.25
CA GLY A 22 -0.83 -4.58 0.66
C GLY A 22 0.01 -4.46 1.94
N TYR A 23 -0.15 -5.42 2.85
CA TYR A 23 0.60 -5.50 4.12
C TYR A 23 1.99 -6.12 3.91
N PHE A 24 2.83 -5.47 3.08
CA PHE A 24 4.09 -6.05 2.57
C PHE A 24 5.13 -6.39 3.63
N HIS A 25 5.05 -5.81 4.83
CA HIS A 25 5.96 -6.15 5.94
C HIS A 25 5.87 -7.61 6.37
N PHE A 26 4.75 -8.31 6.11
CA PHE A 26 4.64 -9.74 6.39
C PHE A 26 5.49 -10.62 5.49
N ALA A 27 5.98 -10.11 4.36
CA ALA A 27 6.93 -10.82 3.52
C ALA A 27 8.36 -10.81 4.10
N ASN A 28 8.63 -10.01 5.14
CA ASN A 28 9.93 -9.95 5.79
C ASN A 28 10.01 -10.99 6.93
N PRO A 29 10.88 -12.02 6.83
CA PRO A 29 11.04 -13.01 7.89
C PRO A 29 11.52 -12.45 9.23
N ASN A 30 12.16 -11.26 9.21
CA ASN A 30 12.66 -10.58 10.40
C ASN A 30 11.61 -9.65 11.06
N TYR A 31 10.41 -9.56 10.51
CA TYR A 31 9.32 -8.83 11.14
C TYR A 31 8.93 -9.49 12.46
N ASP A 32 8.77 -8.71 13.52
CA ASP A 32 8.29 -9.23 14.80
C ASP A 32 6.77 -9.42 14.78
N PHE A 33 6.34 -10.64 14.47
CA PHE A 33 4.93 -11.03 14.48
C PHE A 33 4.33 -11.12 15.90
N ASN A 34 5.14 -11.04 16.96
CA ASN A 34 4.62 -11.09 18.35
C ASN A 34 4.29 -9.71 18.91
N LYS A 35 4.58 -8.63 18.17
CA LYS A 35 4.28 -7.26 18.61
C LYS A 35 2.77 -6.96 18.68
N ASP A 36 1.96 -7.73 17.94
CA ASP A 36 0.51 -7.64 17.89
C ASP A 36 -0.07 -9.06 17.76
N GLU A 37 -1.07 -9.40 18.58
CA GLU A 37 -1.73 -10.71 18.54
C GLU A 37 -2.41 -10.95 17.19
N ILE A 38 -2.90 -9.90 16.52
CA ILE A 38 -3.51 -10.05 15.20
C ILE A 38 -2.49 -10.48 14.13
N ASP A 39 -1.26 -9.98 14.21
CA ASP A 39 -0.20 -10.30 13.23
C ASP A 39 0.27 -11.75 13.39
N LYS A 40 0.35 -12.20 14.64
CA LYS A 40 0.59 -13.60 14.97
C LYS A 40 -0.51 -14.50 14.43
N GLU A 41 -1.77 -14.10 14.55
CA GLU A 41 -2.90 -14.83 13.99
C GLU A 41 -2.86 -14.87 12.46
N ARG A 42 -2.58 -13.73 11.81
CA ARG A 42 -2.40 -13.62 10.34
C ARG A 42 -1.37 -14.62 9.83
N LEU A 43 -0.18 -14.66 10.43
CA LEU A 43 0.89 -15.57 10.01
C LEU A 43 0.52 -17.03 10.24
N LYS A 44 -0.08 -17.35 11.38
CA LYS A 44 -0.56 -18.70 11.68
C LYS A 44 -1.59 -19.14 10.63
N HIS A 45 -2.60 -18.32 10.36
CA HIS A 45 -3.64 -18.62 9.40
C HIS A 45 -3.07 -18.83 7.98
N PHE A 46 -2.12 -18.00 7.56
CA PHE A 46 -1.45 -18.17 6.27
C PHE A 46 -0.71 -19.51 6.17
N ARG A 47 0.00 -19.91 7.23
CA ARG A 47 0.71 -21.21 7.29
C ARG A 47 -0.25 -22.38 7.26
N ASP A 48 -1.41 -22.28 7.90
CA ASP A 48 -2.44 -23.31 7.84
C ASP A 48 -2.98 -23.47 6.41
N ILE A 49 -3.21 -22.37 5.68
CA ILE A 49 -3.57 -22.40 4.25
C ILE A 49 -2.47 -23.08 3.42
N LYS A 50 -1.20 -22.69 3.64
CA LYS A 50 -0.06 -23.25 2.89
C LYS A 50 0.23 -24.71 3.24
N ARG A 51 -0.12 -25.16 4.44
CA ARG A 51 0.00 -26.57 4.84
C ARG A 51 -0.75 -27.49 3.88
N ASP A 52 -1.99 -27.14 3.54
CA ASP A 52 -2.80 -27.93 2.63
C ASP A 52 -2.22 -27.97 1.21
N GLU A 53 -1.61 -26.88 0.75
CA GLU A 53 -0.94 -26.80 -0.54
C GLU A 53 0.34 -27.64 -0.57
N LEU A 54 1.18 -27.53 0.48
CA LEU A 54 2.45 -28.22 0.58
C LEU A 54 2.28 -29.72 0.77
N ILE A 55 1.36 -30.18 1.62
CA ILE A 55 1.10 -31.61 1.82
C ILE A 55 0.60 -32.28 0.53
N LYS A 56 -0.19 -31.57 -0.30
CA LYS A 56 -0.61 -32.08 -1.61
C LYS A 56 0.56 -32.26 -2.57
N GLN A 57 1.57 -31.40 -2.50
CA GLN A 57 2.75 -31.46 -3.35
C GLN A 57 3.78 -32.48 -2.84
N ASN A 58 3.97 -32.53 -1.52
CA ASN A 58 4.89 -33.42 -0.83
C ASN A 58 4.28 -33.90 0.50
N PRO A 59 3.79 -35.15 0.58
CA PRO A 59 3.22 -35.71 1.81
C PRO A 59 4.18 -35.74 3.01
N ASN A 60 5.49 -35.61 2.78
CA ASN A 60 6.52 -35.60 3.83
C ASN A 60 6.90 -34.18 4.30
N THR A 61 6.08 -33.16 4.00
CA THR A 61 6.30 -31.78 4.46
C THR A 61 6.46 -31.75 5.98
N THR A 62 7.55 -31.16 6.46
CA THR A 62 7.89 -31.08 7.88
C THR A 62 7.28 -29.87 8.56
N ASP A 63 7.06 -29.93 9.88
CA ASP A 63 6.60 -28.76 10.65
C ASP A 63 7.60 -27.58 10.59
N GLN A 64 8.89 -27.87 10.39
CA GLN A 64 9.92 -26.85 10.23
C GLN A 64 9.80 -26.09 8.90
N GLU A 65 9.45 -26.77 7.81
CA GLU A 65 9.17 -26.11 6.52
C GLU A 65 7.95 -25.18 6.64
N LEU A 66 6.91 -25.60 7.37
CA LEU A 66 5.74 -24.76 7.65
C LEU A 66 6.09 -23.54 8.51
N GLN A 67 6.91 -23.72 9.55
CA GLN A 67 7.35 -22.61 10.41
C GLN A 67 8.25 -21.61 9.68
N ASN A 68 8.92 -22.01 8.61
CA ASN A 68 9.73 -21.13 7.75
C ASN A 68 8.94 -20.56 6.57
N THR A 69 7.64 -20.81 6.49
CA THR A 69 6.78 -20.28 5.42
C THR A 69 6.27 -18.88 5.80
N TYR A 70 6.51 -17.93 4.89
CA TYR A 70 6.08 -16.53 4.96
C TYR A 70 5.39 -16.15 3.65
N PRO A 71 4.45 -15.19 3.66
CA PRO A 71 3.78 -14.76 2.45
C PRO A 71 4.75 -14.06 1.51
N THR A 72 4.62 -14.33 0.21
CA THR A 72 5.31 -13.53 -0.81
C THR A 72 4.56 -12.22 -1.05
N HIS A 73 5.20 -11.24 -1.69
CA HIS A 73 4.51 -10.01 -2.09
C HIS A 73 3.28 -10.28 -2.99
N SER A 74 3.34 -11.33 -3.83
CA SER A 74 2.20 -11.75 -4.65
C SER A 74 1.07 -12.34 -3.81
N ASP A 75 1.38 -13.14 -2.78
CA ASP A 75 0.36 -13.65 -1.86
C ASP A 75 -0.34 -12.49 -1.13
N ILE A 76 0.40 -11.44 -0.77
CA ILE A 76 -0.10 -10.25 -0.07
C ILE A 76 -1.10 -9.45 -0.92
N LEU A 77 -0.87 -9.36 -2.23
CA LEU A 77 -1.81 -8.70 -3.14
C LEU A 77 -2.97 -9.59 -3.60
N ASN A 78 -2.86 -10.91 -3.45
CA ASN A 78 -3.87 -11.85 -3.91
C ASN A 78 -5.15 -11.75 -3.05
N ILE A 79 -6.28 -11.49 -3.70
CA ILE A 79 -7.61 -11.39 -3.10
C ILE A 79 -8.02 -12.67 -2.35
N GLU A 80 -7.50 -13.83 -2.74
CA GLU A 80 -7.75 -15.11 -2.05
C GLU A 80 -7.16 -15.17 -0.63
N HIS A 81 -6.24 -14.25 -0.32
CA HIS A 81 -5.63 -14.04 1.00
C HIS A 81 -5.97 -12.65 1.57
N LYS A 82 -7.05 -12.01 1.09
CA LYS A 82 -7.48 -10.71 1.62
C LYS A 82 -8.04 -10.80 3.03
N TYR A 83 -8.81 -11.86 3.32
CA TYR A 83 -9.53 -12.06 4.57
C TYR A 83 -9.26 -13.43 5.17
N PHE A 84 -9.52 -13.57 6.47
CA PHE A 84 -9.57 -14.87 7.14
C PHE A 84 -10.66 -15.75 6.55
N ARG A 85 -10.46 -17.07 6.59
CA ARG A 85 -11.49 -18.04 6.22
C ARG A 85 -12.30 -18.48 7.43
N ASP A 86 -13.59 -18.68 7.24
CA ASP A 86 -14.46 -19.34 8.21
C ASP A 86 -14.14 -20.83 8.25
N GLU A 87 -13.85 -21.35 9.45
CA GLU A 87 -13.42 -22.74 9.64
C GLU A 87 -14.48 -23.77 9.23
N LYS A 88 -15.78 -23.41 9.27
CA LYS A 88 -16.89 -24.33 8.98
C LYS A 88 -17.24 -24.35 7.49
N THR A 89 -17.13 -23.21 6.81
CA THR A 89 -17.59 -23.03 5.43
C THR A 89 -16.45 -22.89 4.42
N GLY A 90 -15.23 -22.58 4.87
CA GLY A 90 -14.06 -22.33 4.03
C GLY A 90 -14.11 -21.03 3.21
N LYS A 91 -15.17 -20.23 3.39
CA LYS A 91 -15.37 -18.94 2.69
C LYS A 91 -14.64 -17.81 3.39
N LEU A 92 -14.32 -16.75 2.64
CA LEU A 92 -13.73 -15.52 3.17
C LEU A 92 -14.71 -14.82 4.12
N LYS A 93 -14.21 -14.39 5.28
CA LYS A 93 -14.88 -13.51 6.24
C LYS A 93 -14.75 -12.06 5.77
N ASP A 94 -15.59 -11.66 4.82
CA ASP A 94 -15.62 -10.31 4.21
C ASP A 94 -16.75 -9.46 4.81
N SER A 95 -16.99 -9.56 6.11
CA SER A 95 -17.96 -8.68 6.78
C SER A 95 -17.30 -7.34 7.11
N PHE A 96 -18.11 -6.29 7.25
CA PHE A 96 -17.64 -4.91 7.53
C PHE A 96 -16.74 -4.77 8.78
N PHE A 97 -16.82 -5.72 9.72
CA PHE A 97 -16.05 -5.71 10.97
C PHE A 97 -14.93 -6.76 11.00
N ASP A 98 -14.75 -7.54 9.93
CA ASP A 98 -13.75 -8.60 9.89
C ASP A 98 -12.37 -8.01 9.54
N ASP A 99 -11.36 -8.45 10.29
CA ASP A 99 -9.99 -8.04 10.04
C ASP A 99 -9.47 -8.57 8.71
N LYS A 100 -8.72 -7.72 8.00
CA LYS A 100 -8.02 -8.11 6.78
C LYS A 100 -6.78 -8.95 7.13
N LEU A 101 -6.53 -9.98 6.34
CA LEU A 101 -5.31 -10.78 6.40
C LEU A 101 -4.15 -9.98 5.78
N PHE A 102 -4.21 -9.64 4.48
CA PHE A 102 -3.12 -8.90 3.80
C PHE A 102 -3.54 -7.64 3.02
N GLY A 103 -4.84 -7.41 2.84
CA GLY A 103 -5.36 -6.16 2.27
C GLY A 103 -5.34 -6.04 0.74
N GLY A 104 -4.77 -7.02 0.02
CA GLY A 104 -4.74 -7.06 -1.45
C GLY A 104 -6.08 -7.37 -2.12
N ASP A 105 -6.32 -6.78 -3.30
CA ASP A 105 -7.55 -6.94 -4.10
C ASP A 105 -7.29 -7.50 -5.51
N PHE A 106 -6.08 -8.01 -5.78
CA PHE A 106 -5.73 -8.49 -7.12
C PHE A 106 -6.13 -9.94 -7.31
N SER A 107 -6.54 -10.30 -8.52
CA SER A 107 -6.60 -11.72 -8.88
C SER A 107 -5.20 -12.36 -8.75
N PRO A 108 -5.08 -13.68 -8.51
CA PRO A 108 -3.77 -14.34 -8.38
C PRO A 108 -2.85 -14.07 -9.57
N THR A 109 -3.40 -14.07 -10.78
CA THR A 109 -2.63 -13.80 -12.01
C THR A 109 -2.21 -12.33 -12.11
N GLN A 110 -3.05 -11.39 -11.66
CA GLN A 110 -2.73 -9.97 -11.65
C GLN A 110 -1.63 -9.67 -10.63
N ALA A 111 -1.71 -10.22 -9.41
CA ALA A 111 -0.67 -10.08 -8.39
C ALA A 111 0.70 -10.57 -8.90
N LYS A 112 0.73 -11.74 -9.54
CA LYS A 112 1.96 -12.25 -10.15
C LYS A 112 2.48 -11.31 -11.25
N ARG A 113 1.63 -10.91 -12.20
CA ARG A 113 2.02 -10.01 -13.30
C ARG A 113 2.50 -8.66 -12.81
N PHE A 114 1.94 -8.16 -11.72
CA PHE A 114 2.36 -6.93 -11.08
C PHE A 114 3.81 -7.05 -10.60
N PHE A 115 4.16 -8.09 -9.84
CA PHE A 115 5.55 -8.30 -9.37
C PHE A 115 6.50 -8.83 -10.45
N ASP A 116 6.01 -9.36 -11.57
CA ASP A 116 6.82 -9.60 -12.78
C ASP A 116 7.23 -8.29 -13.49
N LYS A 117 6.65 -7.14 -13.08
CA LYS A 117 6.92 -5.81 -13.64
C LYS A 117 7.53 -4.86 -12.62
N TYR A 118 7.08 -4.90 -11.36
CA TYR A 118 7.46 -3.95 -10.33
C TYR A 118 8.29 -4.60 -9.23
N ASP A 119 9.46 -4.03 -8.96
CA ASP A 119 10.23 -4.34 -7.75
C ASP A 119 9.80 -3.38 -6.63
N MET A 120 9.60 -3.90 -5.42
CA MET A 120 9.37 -3.07 -4.25
C MET A 120 10.71 -2.66 -3.62
N LEU A 121 10.94 -1.37 -3.43
CA LEU A 121 12.19 -0.85 -2.87
C LEU A 121 12.11 -0.55 -1.38
N ILE A 122 10.99 0.01 -0.94
CA ILE A 122 10.73 0.28 0.47
C ILE A 122 9.22 0.30 0.71
N HIS A 123 8.81 -0.18 1.88
CA HIS A 123 7.43 -0.15 2.36
C HIS A 123 7.42 0.40 3.78
N GLN A 124 6.64 1.45 4.01
CA GLN A 124 6.25 1.95 5.31
C GLN A 124 4.91 1.30 5.69
N PRO A 125 4.88 0.37 6.66
CA PRO A 125 3.63 -0.12 7.24
C PRO A 125 2.83 1.03 7.86
N ASN A 126 1.57 0.76 8.17
CA ASN A 126 0.73 1.71 8.89
C ASN A 126 1.46 2.24 10.15
N THR A 127 1.65 3.55 10.20
CA THR A 127 2.02 4.25 11.44
C THR A 127 0.82 4.30 12.38
N HIS A 128 1.00 4.88 13.57
CA HIS A 128 -0.09 5.05 14.53
C HIS A 128 -1.27 5.87 13.95
N SER A 129 -0.97 6.90 13.16
CA SER A 129 -1.98 7.72 12.49
C SER A 129 -2.65 7.02 11.30
N GLY A 130 -2.08 5.90 10.83
CA GLY A 130 -2.55 5.13 9.69
C GLY A 130 -1.84 5.46 8.36
N PHE A 131 -0.79 6.27 8.38
CA PHE A 131 -0.01 6.57 7.17
C PHE A 131 0.75 5.32 6.70
N SER A 132 0.70 5.06 5.40
CA SER A 132 1.48 4.00 4.75
C SER A 132 1.81 4.38 3.32
N ALA A 133 3.03 4.04 2.90
CA ALA A 133 3.49 4.30 1.55
C ALA A 133 4.47 3.22 1.09
N THR A 134 4.51 2.99 -0.22
CA THR A 134 5.39 1.98 -0.83
C THR A 134 6.03 2.57 -2.09
N LEU A 135 7.37 2.49 -2.20
CA LEU A 135 8.09 2.86 -3.41
C LEU A 135 8.28 1.64 -4.30
N PHE A 136 7.75 1.71 -5.51
CA PHE A 136 7.92 0.70 -6.54
C PHE A 136 8.87 1.18 -7.64
N LYS A 137 9.62 0.24 -8.20
CA LYS A 137 10.45 0.41 -9.38
C LYS A 137 9.85 -0.38 -10.55
N ASP A 138 9.50 0.30 -11.64
CA ASP A 138 9.08 -0.35 -12.89
C ASP A 138 10.32 -0.88 -13.65
N THR A 139 10.49 -2.20 -13.67
CA THR A 139 11.61 -2.88 -14.34
C THR A 139 11.53 -2.81 -15.87
N LYS A 140 10.41 -2.34 -16.41
CA LYS A 140 10.11 -2.25 -17.85
C LYS A 140 9.82 -0.80 -18.28
N ALA A 141 10.19 0.17 -17.45
CA ALA A 141 10.04 1.58 -17.77
C ALA A 141 10.77 1.96 -19.07
N ASP A 142 10.14 2.81 -19.87
CA ASP A 142 10.72 3.35 -21.11
C ASP A 142 11.56 4.61 -20.88
N SER A 143 11.55 5.15 -19.66
CA SER A 143 12.36 6.29 -19.24
C SER A 143 12.72 6.22 -17.75
N LYS A 144 13.84 6.87 -17.37
CA LYS A 144 14.24 7.03 -15.96
C LYS A 144 13.20 7.80 -15.14
N ASP A 145 12.50 8.74 -15.76
CA ASP A 145 11.52 9.59 -15.09
C ASP A 145 10.23 8.83 -14.72
N SER A 146 9.93 7.73 -15.42
CA SER A 146 8.80 6.84 -15.10
C SER A 146 9.18 5.61 -14.26
N GLU A 147 10.47 5.44 -13.97
CA GLU A 147 11.03 4.21 -13.37
C GLU A 147 10.60 4.02 -11.91
N TYR A 148 10.31 5.11 -11.18
CA TYR A 148 10.03 5.06 -9.75
C TYR A 148 8.69 5.70 -9.43
N THR A 149 7.83 4.98 -8.70
CA THR A 149 6.52 5.48 -8.29
C THR A 149 6.29 5.24 -6.80
N LEU A 150 6.08 6.32 -6.05
CA LEU A 150 5.66 6.28 -4.65
C LEU A 150 4.14 6.16 -4.60
N ALA A 151 3.65 5.05 -4.07
CA ALA A 151 2.22 4.83 -3.87
C ALA A 151 1.85 5.07 -2.40
N ILE A 152 0.98 6.04 -2.15
CA ILE A 152 0.51 6.42 -0.81
C ILE A 152 -0.89 5.85 -0.59
N ARG A 153 -1.03 5.08 0.48
CA ARG A 153 -2.30 4.50 0.91
C ARG A 153 -3.08 5.53 1.73
N GLY A 154 -4.38 5.59 1.51
CA GLY A 154 -5.31 6.23 2.45
C GLY A 154 -5.92 5.22 3.41
N THR A 155 -6.09 5.60 4.68
CA THR A 155 -7.05 4.93 5.55
C THR A 155 -8.47 5.11 5.01
N GLU A 156 -9.34 4.12 5.26
CA GLU A 156 -10.72 4.15 4.80
C GLU A 156 -11.53 5.17 5.62
N PHE A 157 -11.47 6.44 5.24
CA PHE A 157 -12.46 7.43 5.63
C PHE A 157 -13.62 7.40 4.63
N ASN A 158 -14.84 7.60 5.12
CA ASN A 158 -15.98 7.78 4.23
C ASN A 158 -15.79 9.09 3.44
N LEU A 159 -16.17 9.11 2.16
CA LEU A 159 -16.13 10.31 1.31
C LEU A 159 -16.84 11.51 1.96
N GLU A 160 -17.91 11.27 2.72
CA GLU A 160 -18.59 12.32 3.49
C GLU A 160 -17.74 12.84 4.66
N GLN A 161 -17.02 11.96 5.37
CA GLN A 161 -16.09 12.37 6.43
C GLN A 161 -14.93 13.20 5.85
N ILE A 162 -14.42 12.85 4.66
CA ILE A 162 -13.38 13.64 3.98
C ILE A 162 -13.91 15.04 3.61
N LYS A 163 -15.17 15.16 3.17
CA LYS A 163 -15.79 16.47 2.88
C LYS A 163 -15.97 17.29 4.14
N ASP A 164 -16.47 16.67 5.22
CA ASP A 164 -16.63 17.33 6.51
C ASP A 164 -15.27 17.80 7.05
N LEU A 165 -14.23 16.98 6.96
CA LEU A 165 -12.87 17.32 7.39
C LEU A 165 -12.28 18.52 6.61
N ILE A 166 -12.56 18.60 5.31
CA ILE A 166 -12.18 19.77 4.49
C ILE A 166 -12.96 21.01 4.92
N ASN A 167 -14.27 20.88 5.17
CA ASN A 167 -15.10 22.01 5.60
C ASN A 167 -14.72 22.49 7.02
N ASP A 168 -14.43 21.57 7.92
CA ASP A 168 -14.04 21.84 9.32
C ASP A 168 -12.67 22.49 9.42
N TYR A 169 -11.73 22.14 8.53
CA TYR A 169 -10.45 22.87 8.38
C TYR A 169 -10.66 24.37 8.12
N TYR A 170 -11.70 24.73 7.34
CA TYR A 170 -12.04 26.13 7.08
C TYR A 170 -12.85 26.78 8.23
N ILE A 171 -13.43 26.01 9.14
CA ILE A 171 -14.36 26.49 10.18
C ILE A 171 -13.75 26.44 11.61
N GLY A 172 -12.60 25.79 11.81
CA GLY A 172 -11.83 25.88 13.06
C GLY A 172 -12.45 25.13 14.23
N THR A 173 -13.04 23.97 13.98
CA THR A 173 -13.62 23.09 15.01
C THR A 173 -12.64 21.99 15.43
N ASN A 174 -12.56 21.69 16.74
CA ASN A 174 -11.77 20.59 17.29
C ASN A 174 -12.44 19.25 16.96
N ASN A 175 -11.95 18.54 15.95
CA ASN A 175 -12.44 17.22 15.56
C ASN A 175 -11.28 16.22 15.54
N ASP A 176 -11.40 15.13 16.32
CA ASP A 176 -10.39 14.07 16.46
C ASP A 176 -9.97 13.44 15.11
N ASP A 177 -10.83 13.50 14.09
CA ASP A 177 -10.52 13.01 12.74
C ASP A 177 -9.59 13.95 11.95
N LEU A 178 -9.68 15.27 12.18
CA LEU A 178 -8.76 16.25 11.58
C LEU A 178 -7.33 16.04 12.12
N ASP A 179 -7.21 15.75 13.42
CA ASP A 179 -5.94 15.43 14.05
C ASP A 179 -5.28 14.22 13.37
N LYS A 180 -6.03 13.16 13.06
CA LYS A 180 -5.50 11.99 12.34
C LYS A 180 -4.97 12.30 10.94
N VAL A 181 -5.64 13.16 10.16
CA VAL A 181 -5.16 13.54 8.82
C VAL A 181 -3.90 14.40 8.91
N ILE A 182 -3.85 15.30 9.89
CA ILE A 182 -2.67 16.13 10.18
C ILE A 182 -1.49 15.23 10.63
N GLU A 183 -1.74 14.27 11.51
CA GLU A 183 -0.74 13.30 11.95
C GLU A 183 -0.23 12.44 10.79
N GLN A 184 -1.12 11.95 9.92
CA GLN A 184 -0.70 11.22 8.70
C GLN A 184 0.16 12.08 7.78
N TYR A 185 -0.14 13.38 7.67
CA TYR A 185 0.69 14.30 6.92
C TYR A 185 2.07 14.47 7.58
N PHE A 186 2.17 14.60 8.90
CA PHE A 186 3.46 14.66 9.59
C PHE A 186 4.26 13.37 9.46
N ASP A 187 3.61 12.20 9.65
CA ASP A 187 4.23 10.89 9.44
C ASP A 187 4.77 10.74 8.01
N MET A 188 4.06 11.28 7.02
CA MET A 188 4.52 11.33 5.62
C MET A 188 5.79 12.18 5.46
N LEU A 189 5.87 13.35 6.11
CA LEU A 189 7.07 14.19 6.08
C LEU A 189 8.26 13.50 6.76
N ILE A 190 8.02 12.84 7.89
CA ILE A 190 9.04 12.08 8.62
C ILE A 190 9.54 10.91 7.77
N PHE A 191 8.63 10.12 7.19
CA PHE A 191 8.98 9.04 6.28
C PHE A 191 9.82 9.54 5.09
N TYR A 192 9.48 10.70 4.53
CA TYR A 192 10.28 11.28 3.48
C TYR A 192 11.71 11.60 3.94
N GLU A 193 11.86 12.40 5.00
CA GLU A 193 13.17 12.88 5.45
C GLU A 193 14.07 11.76 5.99
N GLU A 194 13.50 10.81 6.73
CA GLU A 194 14.28 9.78 7.43
C GLU A 194 14.50 8.52 6.60
N THR A 195 13.60 8.21 5.66
CA THR A 195 13.63 6.93 4.93
C THR A 195 13.75 7.11 3.42
N LEU A 196 12.79 7.80 2.80
CA LEU A 196 12.73 7.86 1.33
C LEU A 196 13.86 8.68 0.73
N LYS A 197 14.18 9.85 1.30
CA LYS A 197 15.22 10.75 0.81
C LYS A 197 16.62 10.12 0.87
N PRO A 198 17.07 9.50 1.99
CA PRO A 198 18.33 8.76 2.01
C PRO A 198 18.39 7.64 0.96
N LEU A 199 17.31 6.86 0.82
CA LEU A 199 17.22 5.78 -0.18
C LEU A 199 17.34 6.32 -1.61
N MET A 200 16.66 7.43 -1.91
CA MET A 200 16.74 8.11 -3.20
C MET A 200 18.16 8.58 -3.49
N GLN A 201 18.84 9.16 -2.50
CA GLN A 201 20.24 9.60 -2.63
C GLN A 201 21.19 8.42 -2.88
N GLU A 202 21.07 7.34 -2.11
CA GLU A 202 21.87 6.11 -2.26
C GLU A 202 21.71 5.52 -3.67
N LYS A 203 20.48 5.50 -4.19
CA LYS A 203 20.17 4.91 -5.51
C LYS A 203 20.29 5.90 -6.67
N GLY A 204 20.64 7.16 -6.43
CA GLY A 204 20.74 8.20 -7.46
C GLY A 204 19.40 8.58 -8.11
N ILE A 205 18.29 8.41 -7.38
CA ILE A 205 16.94 8.75 -7.83
C ILE A 205 16.71 10.25 -7.61
N THR A 206 16.50 10.99 -8.70
CA THR A 206 16.29 12.45 -8.62
C THR A 206 14.83 12.87 -8.68
N LYS A 207 13.98 12.06 -9.32
CA LYS A 207 12.55 12.32 -9.45
C LYS A 207 11.75 11.03 -9.32
N ILE A 208 10.52 11.15 -8.85
CA ILE A 208 9.55 10.06 -8.71
C ILE A 208 8.17 10.49 -9.22
N ASN A 209 7.39 9.52 -9.69
CA ASN A 209 5.94 9.69 -9.78
C ASN A 209 5.34 9.46 -8.39
N VAL A 210 4.19 10.07 -8.13
CA VAL A 210 3.45 9.85 -6.87
C VAL A 210 2.01 9.53 -7.18
N VAL A 211 1.47 8.52 -6.51
CA VAL A 211 0.11 8.04 -6.74
C VAL A 211 -0.62 7.75 -5.44
N GLY A 212 -1.93 8.01 -5.42
CA GLY A 212 -2.77 7.65 -4.28
C GLY A 212 -4.26 7.55 -4.62
N HIS A 213 -4.99 6.82 -3.80
CA HIS A 213 -6.44 6.64 -3.89
C HIS A 213 -7.14 7.14 -2.62
N SER A 214 -8.33 7.74 -2.76
CA SER A 214 -9.10 8.31 -1.64
C SER A 214 -8.26 9.28 -0.81
N LEU A 215 -8.19 9.13 0.52
CA LEU A 215 -7.32 9.94 1.39
C LEU A 215 -5.83 9.87 0.97
N GLY A 216 -5.37 8.74 0.44
CA GLY A 216 -4.00 8.62 -0.08
C GLY A 216 -3.75 9.54 -1.27
N GLY A 217 -4.79 9.82 -2.07
CA GLY A 217 -4.76 10.81 -3.14
C GLY A 217 -4.69 12.25 -2.63
N TYR A 218 -5.26 12.55 -1.46
CA TYR A 218 -5.12 13.83 -0.78
C TYR A 218 -3.70 14.02 -0.25
N LEU A 219 -3.16 13.03 0.46
CA LEU A 219 -1.76 13.02 0.92
C LEU A 219 -0.77 13.09 -0.26
N THR A 220 -1.10 12.48 -1.40
CA THR A 220 -0.31 12.58 -2.64
C THR A 220 -0.23 14.03 -3.16
N GLN A 221 -1.33 14.79 -3.11
CA GLN A 221 -1.32 16.21 -3.47
C GLN A 221 -0.46 17.02 -2.49
N LEU A 222 -0.65 16.81 -1.19
CA LEU A 222 0.16 17.45 -0.15
C LEU A 222 1.65 17.15 -0.31
N PHE A 223 2.02 15.88 -0.55
CA PHE A 223 3.39 15.47 -0.82
C PHE A 223 3.98 16.21 -2.02
N ALA A 224 3.22 16.29 -3.12
CA ALA A 224 3.66 16.96 -4.32
C ALA A 224 3.84 18.48 -4.13
N LEU A 225 3.01 19.11 -3.29
CA LEU A 225 3.16 20.51 -2.92
C LEU A 225 4.40 20.73 -2.04
N SER A 226 4.61 19.88 -1.03
CA SER A 226 5.72 19.98 -0.08
C SER A 226 7.09 19.68 -0.72
N TYR A 227 7.12 18.78 -1.70
CA TYR A 227 8.37 18.29 -2.32
C TYR A 227 8.38 18.42 -3.85
N SER A 228 7.79 19.48 -4.39
CA SER A 228 7.62 19.71 -5.84
C SER A 228 8.89 19.52 -6.70
N HIS A 229 10.06 19.79 -6.14
CA HIS A 229 11.36 19.66 -6.83
C HIS A 229 11.76 18.22 -7.18
N ILE A 230 11.20 17.20 -6.53
CA ILE A 230 11.43 15.77 -6.82
C ILE A 230 10.28 15.10 -7.57
N ILE A 231 9.22 15.85 -7.90
CA ILE A 231 8.04 15.28 -8.55
C ILE A 231 8.22 15.26 -10.06
N ASN A 232 7.96 14.11 -10.66
CA ASN A 232 7.80 13.98 -12.09
C ASN A 232 6.33 14.11 -12.51
N GLU A 233 5.47 13.25 -11.97
CA GLU A 233 4.04 13.23 -12.25
C GLU A 233 3.23 12.84 -11.01
N VAL A 234 1.97 13.27 -10.99
CA VAL A 234 1.02 13.03 -9.90
C VAL A 234 -0.23 12.36 -10.45
N TYR A 235 -0.62 11.25 -9.83
CA TYR A 235 -1.84 10.52 -10.16
C TYR A 235 -2.72 10.37 -8.93
N THR A 236 -3.96 10.83 -9.00
CA THR A 236 -4.90 10.68 -7.89
C THR A 236 -6.21 10.08 -8.37
N TYR A 237 -6.75 9.15 -7.58
CA TYR A 237 -7.95 8.41 -7.91
C TYR A 237 -8.98 8.58 -6.78
N ASN A 238 -10.19 8.98 -7.14
CA ASN A 238 -11.32 9.15 -6.21
C ASN A 238 -10.98 10.03 -4.99
N THR A 239 -10.19 11.09 -5.20
CA THR A 239 -9.78 12.03 -4.15
C THR A 239 -10.58 13.33 -4.20
N SER A 240 -10.74 13.99 -3.05
CA SER A 240 -11.03 15.42 -3.02
C SER A 240 -9.83 16.21 -3.54
N LEU A 241 -10.09 17.30 -4.28
CA LEU A 241 -9.06 18.17 -4.82
C LEU A 241 -8.64 19.18 -3.74
N GLU A 242 -7.36 19.25 -3.44
CA GLU A 242 -6.79 20.36 -2.67
C GLU A 242 -6.46 21.48 -3.66
N SER A 243 -7.11 22.64 -3.51
CA SER A 243 -6.79 23.83 -4.30
C SER A 243 -6.12 24.88 -3.42
N LYS A 244 -4.86 25.19 -3.71
CA LYS A 244 -4.16 26.36 -3.16
C LYS A 244 -3.67 27.23 -4.31
N LYS A 245 -3.83 28.55 -4.17
CA LYS A 245 -3.23 29.52 -5.08
C LYS A 245 -1.71 29.47 -4.86
N ALA A 246 -0.96 28.98 -5.84
CA ALA A 246 0.50 29.09 -5.82
C ALA A 246 0.85 30.59 -5.82
N ALA A 247 1.63 31.02 -4.83
CA ALA A 247 2.19 32.37 -4.75
C ALA A 247 3.43 32.48 -5.62
#